data_AF-A0A7Y4JM82-F1
#
_entry.id   AF-A0A7Y4JM82-F1
#
_cell.length_a   1.000
_cell.length_b   1.000
_cell.length_c   1.000
_cell.angle_alpha   90.00
_cell.angle_beta   90.00
_cell.angle_gamma   90.00
#
_symmetry.space_group_name_H-M   'P 1'
#
loop_
_entity.id
_entity.type
_entity.pdbx_description
1 polymer ?
#
loop_
_entity_poly.entity_id
_entity_poly.type
_entity_poly.pdbx_seq_one_letter_code
_entity_poly.pdbx_strand_id
1 'polypeptide(L)'
;MSKAPTSSLLNCQAGSLFLSVIGTPYAEAGRRRCATAFTLIGRAMPLQSAGNFRELDLGSDEEPSIVKARGKLLEAERTQVARYLTTGVVFAVSSGVLSDWFTGEKNIAPHHARTDGVWHWRADLPYYVLRYGVALPEAFLQRMRELDWKCPVLSPQELNAFMEQLSFESEVRQKLKRKQQKEAQVGRALERQRAKK
;
A
#
# COMPACT_ATOMS: atom_id res chain seq x y z
N MET A 1 -23.58 -7.20 -66.27
CA MET A 1 -24.84 -6.43 -66.07
C MET A 1 -24.78 -5.85 -64.65
N SER A 2 -24.47 -4.54 -64.53
CA SER A 2 -25.31 -3.49 -63.89
C SER A 2 -25.56 -3.69 -62.39
N LYS A 3 -25.39 -2.74 -61.47
CA LYS A 3 -25.17 -1.27 -61.54
C LYS A 3 -24.86 -0.80 -60.11
N ALA A 4 -24.05 0.25 -59.97
CA ALA A 4 -24.03 1.13 -58.79
C ALA A 4 -25.24 2.09 -58.79
N PRO A 5 -25.45 2.84 -57.69
CA PRO A 5 -25.50 4.32 -57.79
C PRO A 5 -24.70 5.01 -56.65
N THR A 6 -23.82 6.01 -56.87
CA THR A 6 -24.03 7.48 -57.08
C THR A 6 -24.97 8.12 -56.03
N SER A 7 -24.49 8.86 -55.02
CA SER A 7 -24.03 10.28 -54.99
C SER A 7 -25.04 11.19 -54.27
N SER A 8 -24.58 11.98 -53.30
CA SER A 8 -25.01 13.38 -53.13
C SER A 8 -24.08 14.15 -52.19
N LEU A 9 -23.37 15.12 -52.77
CA LEU A 9 -22.66 16.24 -52.13
C LEU A 9 -23.63 17.40 -51.87
N LEU A 10 -23.41 18.15 -50.79
CA LEU A 10 -23.82 19.55 -50.52
C LEU A 10 -22.97 19.96 -49.29
N ASN A 11 -21.80 20.59 -49.41
CA ASN A 11 -21.47 21.97 -49.77
C ASN A 11 -22.22 23.04 -48.95
N CYS A 12 -21.50 23.71 -48.04
CA CYS A 12 -21.77 25.11 -47.66
C CYS A 12 -20.49 25.79 -47.12
N GLN A 13 -20.03 26.76 -47.91
CA GLN A 13 -18.97 27.76 -47.70
C GLN A 13 -19.33 28.74 -46.56
N ALA A 14 -18.41 29.13 -45.66
CA ALA A 14 -17.44 30.24 -45.72
C ALA A 14 -17.89 31.49 -44.94
N GLY A 15 -16.97 32.03 -44.14
CA GLY A 15 -17.12 33.27 -43.38
C GLY A 15 -15.80 33.72 -42.74
N SER A 16 -14.92 34.29 -43.57
CA SER A 16 -13.85 35.26 -43.22
C SER A 16 -14.45 36.47 -42.46
N LEU A 17 -13.76 37.37 -41.75
CA LEU A 17 -12.37 37.79 -41.53
C LEU A 17 -12.49 38.85 -40.41
N PHE A 18 -11.49 39.04 -39.54
CA PHE A 18 -11.00 40.39 -39.18
C PHE A 18 -9.69 40.30 -38.39
N LEU A 19 -8.63 40.80 -38.99
CA LEU A 19 -7.36 41.13 -38.36
C LEU A 19 -7.52 42.42 -37.53
N SER A 20 -6.85 42.50 -36.38
CA SER A 20 -5.92 43.60 -36.15
C SER A 20 -4.88 43.24 -35.08
N VAL A 21 -3.63 43.44 -35.49
CA VAL A 21 -2.40 43.60 -34.70
C VAL A 21 -2.59 44.83 -33.76
N ILE A 22 -2.00 44.91 -32.56
CA ILE A 22 -0.72 45.57 -32.24
C ILE A 22 -0.37 45.30 -30.76
N GLY A 23 0.92 45.03 -30.48
CA GLY A 23 1.60 45.57 -29.29
C GLY A 23 2.01 44.60 -28.17
N THR A 24 3.21 44.02 -28.28
CA THR A 24 4.05 43.71 -27.10
C THR A 24 4.75 44.97 -26.61
N PRO A 25 4.96 45.13 -25.29
CA PRO A 25 6.33 44.97 -24.80
C PRO A 25 6.47 44.24 -23.46
N TYR A 26 7.48 43.36 -23.42
CA TYR A 26 8.53 43.16 -22.41
C TYR A 26 8.40 43.79 -20.99
N ALA A 27 8.67 42.95 -20.00
CA ALA A 27 9.40 43.18 -18.72
C ALA A 27 8.65 42.93 -17.39
N GLU A 28 9.12 41.85 -16.74
CA GLU A 28 9.45 41.73 -15.31
C GLU A 28 8.38 41.65 -14.19
N ALA A 29 8.72 40.73 -13.28
CA ALA A 29 8.40 40.71 -11.85
C ALA A 29 6.97 40.34 -11.43
N GLY A 30 6.74 39.02 -11.34
CA GLY A 30 5.57 38.46 -10.66
C GLY A 30 5.88 37.14 -9.96
N ARG A 31 6.85 37.13 -9.04
CA ARG A 31 6.99 36.05 -8.05
C ARG A 31 5.69 35.97 -7.23
N ARG A 32 4.75 35.11 -7.61
CA ARG A 32 3.66 34.65 -6.76
C ARG A 32 3.64 33.13 -6.77
N ARG A 33 4.31 32.57 -5.77
CA ARG A 33 3.98 31.26 -5.23
C ARG A 33 2.56 31.32 -4.68
N CYS A 34 1.70 30.41 -5.11
CA CYS A 34 0.64 29.76 -4.33
C CYS A 34 -0.06 28.79 -5.30
N ALA A 35 0.48 27.57 -5.45
CA ALA A 35 -0.01 26.44 -4.66
C ALA A 35 -1.53 26.28 -4.80
N THR A 36 -2.03 26.03 -6.01
CA THR A 36 -3.42 25.61 -6.24
C THR A 36 -3.47 24.54 -7.33
N ALA A 37 -2.74 23.45 -7.10
CA ALA A 37 -2.88 22.20 -7.85
C ALA A 37 -2.75 21.01 -6.87
N PHE A 38 -3.33 21.16 -5.68
CA PHE A 38 -3.44 20.10 -4.68
C PHE A 38 -4.89 19.91 -4.26
N THR A 39 -5.78 19.87 -5.25
CA THR A 39 -7.19 19.55 -5.04
C THR A 39 -7.49 18.36 -5.93
N LEU A 40 -7.89 17.24 -5.29
CA LEU A 40 -8.25 15.93 -5.85
C LEU A 40 -7.17 14.83 -5.85
N ILE A 41 -6.34 14.74 -4.81
CA ILE A 41 -5.94 13.40 -4.34
C ILE A 41 -7.05 12.99 -3.38
N GLY A 42 -8.03 12.22 -3.87
CA GLY A 42 -8.92 11.47 -2.98
C GLY A 42 -8.04 10.78 -1.95
N ARG A 43 -8.33 10.97 -0.66
CA ARG A 43 -7.56 10.44 0.47
C ARG A 43 -7.04 9.03 0.12
N ALA A 44 -5.77 8.93 -0.26
CA ALA A 44 -5.12 7.64 -0.39
C ALA A 44 -5.16 7.07 1.02
N MET A 45 -6.00 6.06 1.24
CA MET A 45 -6.09 5.42 2.55
C MET A 45 -4.73 4.78 2.83
N PRO A 46 -4.19 4.96 4.05
CA PRO A 46 -2.89 4.42 4.37
C PRO A 46 -2.89 2.91 4.14
N LEU A 47 -1.81 2.39 3.57
CA LEU A 47 -1.67 0.95 3.37
C LEU A 47 -1.67 0.25 4.71
N GLN A 48 -2.42 -0.85 4.76
CA GLN A 48 -2.58 -1.63 5.98
C GLN A 48 -1.70 -2.86 5.91
N SER A 49 -1.33 -3.38 7.07
CA SER A 49 -0.48 -4.56 7.16
C SER A 49 -1.08 -5.59 8.10
N ALA A 50 -1.00 -6.85 7.69
CA ALA A 50 -1.46 -7.99 8.47
C ALA A 50 -0.32 -8.97 8.73
N GLY A 51 -0.33 -9.59 9.92
CA GLY A 51 0.68 -10.57 10.30
C GLY A 51 2.00 -10.00 10.78
N ASN A 52 2.07 -8.69 11.03
CA ASN A 52 3.20 -8.08 11.73
C ASN A 52 3.04 -8.41 13.22
N PHE A 53 3.61 -9.53 13.61
CA PHE A 53 3.71 -9.95 15.00
C PHE A 53 5.10 -9.61 15.51
N ARG A 54 5.20 -9.17 16.77
CA ARG A 54 6.49 -8.81 17.39
C ARG A 54 7.51 -9.95 17.39
N GLU A 55 7.05 -11.20 17.44
CA GLU A 55 7.91 -12.38 17.41
C GLU A 55 8.49 -12.70 16.02
N LEU A 56 7.96 -12.06 14.98
CA LEU A 56 8.22 -12.36 13.58
C LEU A 56 9.05 -11.23 12.92
N ASP A 57 10.39 -11.33 12.99
CA ASP A 57 11.49 -10.60 12.30
C ASP A 57 11.39 -9.08 11.99
N LEU A 58 10.26 -8.43 12.21
CA LEU A 58 9.96 -7.05 11.81
C LEU A 58 9.01 -6.32 12.77
N GLY A 59 8.49 -7.00 13.79
CA GLY A 59 7.56 -6.36 14.70
C GLY A 59 8.25 -5.55 15.78
N SER A 60 7.71 -4.37 16.07
CA SER A 60 8.09 -3.63 17.28
C SER A 60 7.43 -4.24 18.51
N ASP A 61 7.95 -3.94 19.71
CA ASP A 61 7.35 -4.40 20.97
C ASP A 61 5.86 -4.02 21.14
N GLU A 62 5.43 -2.97 20.44
CA GLU A 62 4.04 -2.47 20.38
C GLU A 62 3.11 -3.32 19.49
N GLU A 63 3.63 -4.25 18.70
CA GLU A 63 2.83 -5.07 17.79
C GLU A 63 2.16 -6.25 18.49
N PRO A 64 1.04 -6.77 17.92
CA PRO A 64 0.39 -7.95 18.46
C PRO A 64 1.35 -9.14 18.59
N SER A 65 1.09 -9.98 19.59
CA SER A 65 1.85 -11.21 19.78
C SER A 65 1.21 -12.37 19.00
N ILE A 66 2.01 -13.11 18.23
CA ILE A 66 1.54 -14.31 17.51
C ILE A 66 1.07 -15.39 18.48
N VAL A 67 1.71 -15.49 19.65
CA VAL A 67 1.31 -16.41 20.72
C VAL A 67 -0.08 -16.08 21.23
N LYS A 68 -0.37 -14.78 21.42
CA LYS A 68 -1.70 -14.32 21.84
C LYS A 68 -2.75 -14.45 20.76
N ALA A 69 -2.37 -14.43 19.48
CA ALA A 69 -3.29 -14.55 18.36
C ALA A 69 -3.63 -16.02 18.01
N ARG A 70 -2.82 -16.98 18.46
CA ARG A 70 -3.00 -18.41 18.23
C ARG A 70 -4.36 -18.92 18.71
N GLY A 71 -5.01 -19.73 17.88
CA GLY A 71 -6.28 -20.39 18.17
C GLY A 71 -7.49 -19.45 18.26
N LYS A 72 -7.35 -18.18 17.89
CA LYS A 72 -8.42 -17.18 17.99
C LYS A 72 -9.20 -16.98 16.69
N LEU A 73 -8.69 -17.47 15.56
CA LEU A 73 -9.44 -17.49 14.32
C LEU A 73 -10.42 -18.68 14.32
N LEU A 74 -11.65 -18.41 13.89
CA LEU A 74 -12.70 -19.41 13.74
C LEU A 74 -12.23 -20.54 12.83
N GLU A 75 -12.39 -21.78 13.28
CA GLU A 75 -11.95 -22.99 12.56
C GLU A 75 -12.53 -23.03 11.14
N ALA A 76 -13.81 -22.67 11.00
CA ALA A 76 -14.53 -22.68 9.73
C ALA A 76 -13.96 -21.70 8.68
N GLU A 77 -13.34 -20.60 9.12
CA GLU A 77 -12.79 -19.57 8.23
C GLU A 77 -11.32 -19.84 7.85
N ARG A 78 -10.59 -20.69 8.58
CA ARG A 78 -9.14 -20.89 8.41
C ARG A 78 -8.74 -21.22 6.98
N THR A 79 -9.43 -22.17 6.37
CA THR A 79 -9.13 -22.60 5.00
C THR A 79 -9.39 -21.48 3.98
N GLN A 80 -10.47 -20.72 4.16
CA GLN A 80 -10.81 -19.61 3.25
C GLN A 80 -9.80 -18.46 3.37
N VAL A 81 -9.46 -18.08 4.60
CA VAL A 81 -8.46 -17.04 4.88
C VAL A 81 -7.08 -17.46 4.36
N ALA A 82 -6.63 -18.68 4.65
CA ALA A 82 -5.33 -19.18 4.18
C ALA A 82 -5.26 -19.19 2.65
N ARG A 83 -6.34 -19.59 1.96
CA ARG A 83 -6.43 -19.55 0.50
C ARG A 83 -6.33 -18.12 -0.03
N TYR A 84 -7.12 -17.19 0.51
CA TYR A 84 -7.07 -15.76 0.14
C TYR A 84 -5.64 -15.23 0.21
N LEU A 85 -4.97 -15.42 1.36
CA LEU A 85 -3.62 -14.96 1.59
C LEU A 85 -2.58 -15.59 0.65
N THR A 86 -2.77 -16.87 0.30
CA THR A 86 -1.87 -17.60 -0.62
C THR A 86 -2.02 -17.10 -2.05
N THR A 87 -3.22 -16.66 -2.45
CA THR A 87 -3.49 -16.13 -3.80
C THR A 87 -3.12 -14.67 -3.99
N GLY A 88 -2.66 -13.98 -2.93
CA GLY A 88 -2.26 -12.57 -3.02
C GLY A 88 -1.13 -12.31 -4.00
N VAL A 89 -1.15 -11.12 -4.61
CA VAL A 89 -0.15 -10.68 -5.60
C VAL A 89 1.19 -10.49 -4.89
N VAL A 90 2.25 -11.13 -5.40
CA VAL A 90 3.61 -10.96 -4.88
C VAL A 90 4.16 -9.63 -5.38
N PHE A 91 4.59 -8.76 -4.47
CA PHE A 91 5.15 -7.44 -4.81
C PHE A 91 6.60 -7.26 -4.37
N ALA A 92 7.08 -8.07 -3.42
CA ALA A 92 8.48 -8.07 -2.99
C ALA A 92 8.98 -9.50 -2.83
N VAL A 93 10.17 -9.75 -3.35
CA VAL A 93 10.84 -11.05 -3.36
C VAL A 93 12.23 -10.88 -2.79
N SER A 94 12.54 -11.62 -1.74
CA SER A 94 13.88 -11.71 -1.17
C SER A 94 14.38 -13.14 -1.26
N SER A 95 15.69 -13.30 -1.45
CA SER A 95 16.31 -14.62 -1.33
C SER A 95 16.19 -15.12 0.10
N GLY A 96 15.74 -16.36 0.27
CA GLY A 96 15.66 -17.01 1.57
C GLY A 96 14.32 -17.67 1.82
N VAL A 97 14.26 -18.28 2.99
CA VAL A 97 13.18 -19.14 3.44
C VAL A 97 12.80 -18.76 4.85
N LEU A 98 11.52 -18.81 5.13
CA LEU A 98 10.96 -18.50 6.43
C LEU A 98 10.88 -19.80 7.24
N SER A 99 11.05 -19.66 8.56
CA SER A 99 10.95 -20.78 9.51
C SER A 99 9.76 -20.57 10.43
N ASP A 100 9.20 -21.66 10.92
CA ASP A 100 8.15 -21.63 11.92
C ASP A 100 8.70 -21.16 13.26
N TRP A 101 8.15 -20.06 13.76
CA TRP A 101 8.53 -19.52 15.05
C TRP A 101 8.18 -20.45 16.22
N PHE A 102 7.08 -21.21 16.14
CA PHE A 102 6.64 -22.07 17.24
C PHE A 102 7.46 -23.35 17.37
N THR A 103 7.93 -23.91 16.26
CA THR A 103 8.58 -25.24 16.22
C THR A 103 10.03 -25.20 15.76
N GLY A 104 10.47 -24.12 15.13
CA GLY A 104 11.77 -24.04 14.46
C GLY A 104 11.84 -24.78 13.11
N GLU A 105 10.72 -25.30 12.61
CA GLU A 105 10.65 -25.95 11.30
C GLU A 105 11.11 -24.99 10.19
N LYS A 106 12.07 -25.42 9.37
CA LYS A 106 12.63 -24.60 8.30
C LYS A 106 11.83 -24.74 7.01
N ASN A 107 11.90 -23.73 6.15
CA ASN A 107 11.34 -23.74 4.79
C ASN A 107 9.81 -23.80 4.72
N ILE A 108 9.10 -23.16 5.66
CA ILE A 108 7.63 -23.15 5.67
C ILE A 108 7.03 -22.28 4.56
N ALA A 109 7.79 -21.28 4.09
CA ALA A 109 7.40 -20.39 2.99
C ALA A 109 8.63 -19.66 2.43
N PRO A 110 8.59 -19.18 1.17
CA PRO A 110 9.63 -18.30 0.65
C PRO A 110 9.58 -16.91 1.32
N HIS A 111 10.71 -16.20 1.33
CA HIS A 111 10.80 -14.84 1.91
C HIS A 111 10.21 -13.78 0.96
N HIS A 112 8.89 -13.83 0.75
CA HIS A 112 8.16 -12.89 -0.11
C HIS A 112 7.13 -12.08 0.68
N ALA A 113 6.73 -10.93 0.13
CA ALA A 113 5.56 -10.18 0.59
C ALA A 113 4.46 -10.17 -0.48
N ARG A 114 3.22 -10.22 -0.01
CA ARG A 114 2.00 -10.30 -0.82
C ARG A 114 1.05 -9.16 -0.49
N THR A 115 0.18 -8.81 -1.44
CA THR A 115 -0.80 -7.73 -1.31
C THR A 115 -2.12 -8.07 -2.01
N ASP A 116 -3.21 -7.46 -1.55
CA ASP A 116 -4.51 -7.37 -2.24
C ASP A 116 -4.79 -5.97 -2.82
N GLY A 117 -3.79 -5.08 -2.78
CA GLY A 117 -3.88 -3.68 -3.20
C GLY A 117 -4.18 -2.70 -2.07
N VAL A 118 -4.60 -3.17 -0.90
CA VAL A 118 -4.85 -2.34 0.30
C VAL A 118 -4.10 -2.86 1.52
N TRP A 119 -4.11 -4.17 1.71
CA TRP A 119 -3.39 -4.88 2.75
C TRP A 119 -2.17 -5.56 2.19
N HIS A 120 -1.10 -5.60 2.98
CA HIS A 120 0.07 -6.41 2.68
C HIS A 120 0.48 -7.29 3.85
N TRP A 121 1.05 -8.46 3.52
CA TRP A 121 1.43 -9.48 4.48
C TRP A 121 2.64 -10.29 4.01
N ARG A 122 3.25 -11.04 4.93
CA ARG A 122 4.35 -11.97 4.65
C ARG A 122 3.82 -13.29 4.09
N ALA A 123 4.60 -13.94 3.24
CA ALA A 123 4.20 -15.18 2.57
C ALA A 123 4.03 -16.40 3.50
N ASP A 124 4.53 -16.36 4.73
CA ASP A 124 4.31 -17.37 5.77
C ASP A 124 3.01 -17.18 6.57
N LEU A 125 2.33 -16.03 6.45
CA LEU A 125 1.07 -15.80 7.16
C LEU A 125 -0.03 -16.85 6.88
N PRO A 126 -0.25 -17.33 5.64
CA PRO A 126 -1.20 -18.41 5.38
C PRO A 126 -0.91 -19.68 6.19
N TYR A 127 0.37 -20.01 6.40
CA TYR A 127 0.79 -21.16 7.18
C TYR A 127 0.38 -21.01 8.65
N TYR A 128 0.60 -19.83 9.24
CA TYR A 128 0.19 -19.58 10.64
C TYR A 128 -1.32 -19.56 10.83
N VAL A 129 -2.06 -19.03 9.85
CA VAL A 129 -3.53 -19.08 9.85
C VAL A 129 -4.03 -20.52 9.82
N LEU A 130 -3.52 -21.31 8.87
CA LEU A 130 -4.01 -22.66 8.64
C LEU A 130 -3.63 -23.63 9.77
N ARG A 131 -2.36 -23.60 10.20
CA ARG A 131 -1.81 -24.54 11.19
C ARG A 131 -2.16 -24.15 12.63
N TYR A 132 -2.19 -22.85 12.93
CA TYR A 132 -2.29 -22.35 14.30
C TYR A 132 -3.54 -21.52 14.58
N GLY A 133 -4.40 -21.29 13.60
CA GLY A 133 -5.60 -20.47 13.78
C GLY A 133 -5.29 -19.07 14.27
N VAL A 134 -4.17 -18.50 13.80
CA VAL A 134 -3.74 -17.17 14.18
C VAL A 134 -4.76 -16.14 13.70
N ALA A 135 -5.31 -15.36 14.63
CA ALA A 135 -6.25 -14.29 14.32
C ALA A 135 -5.58 -13.13 13.58
N LEU A 136 -6.34 -12.53 12.67
CA LEU A 136 -5.98 -11.34 11.91
C LEU A 136 -6.83 -10.15 12.37
N PRO A 137 -6.46 -8.91 12.01
CA PRO A 137 -7.31 -7.75 12.27
C PRO A 137 -8.72 -7.93 11.69
N GLU A 138 -9.76 -7.61 12.46
CA GLU A 138 -11.14 -7.82 12.03
C GLU A 138 -11.48 -7.05 10.74
N ALA A 139 -10.94 -5.83 10.58
CA ALA A 139 -11.10 -5.06 9.35
C ALA A 139 -10.55 -5.78 8.10
N PHE A 140 -9.52 -6.61 8.28
CA PHE A 140 -8.98 -7.41 7.17
C PHE A 140 -9.88 -8.62 6.87
N LEU A 141 -10.37 -9.31 7.90
CA LEU A 141 -11.31 -10.41 7.74
C LEU A 141 -12.62 -9.94 7.07
N GLN A 142 -13.13 -8.79 7.49
CA GLN A 142 -14.30 -8.16 6.89
C GLN A 142 -14.10 -7.87 5.40
N ARG A 143 -12.94 -7.31 5.03
CA ARG A 143 -12.57 -7.12 3.62
C ARG A 143 -12.51 -8.43 2.85
N MET A 144 -11.92 -9.49 3.42
CA MET A 144 -11.89 -10.79 2.75
C MET A 144 -13.30 -11.35 2.51
N ARG A 145 -14.22 -11.17 3.47
CA ARG A 145 -15.64 -11.54 3.33
C ARG A 145 -16.31 -10.75 2.21
N GLU A 146 -16.10 -9.44 2.16
CA GLU A 146 -16.63 -8.55 1.10
C GLU A 146 -16.12 -8.89 -0.30
N LEU A 147 -14.94 -9.51 -0.39
CA LEU A 147 -14.33 -9.99 -1.63
C LEU A 147 -14.65 -11.46 -1.91
N ASP A 148 -15.64 -12.05 -1.24
CA ASP A 148 -16.03 -13.46 -1.36
C ASP A 148 -14.84 -14.43 -1.23
N TRP A 149 -13.87 -14.10 -0.37
CA TRP A 149 -12.65 -14.87 -0.13
C TRP A 149 -11.78 -15.04 -1.38
N LYS A 150 -11.88 -14.13 -2.35
CA LYS A 150 -11.07 -14.11 -3.56
C LYS A 150 -10.15 -12.89 -3.55
N CYS A 151 -8.84 -13.13 -3.53
CA CYS A 151 -7.90 -12.03 -3.61
C CYS A 151 -7.97 -11.39 -5.00
N PRO A 152 -8.05 -10.04 -5.11
CA PRO A 152 -8.00 -9.34 -6.37
C PRO A 152 -6.69 -9.59 -7.10
N VAL A 153 -6.76 -9.63 -8.44
CA VAL A 153 -5.59 -9.59 -9.31
C VAL A 153 -5.32 -8.13 -9.64
N LEU A 154 -4.10 -7.67 -9.41
CA LEU A 154 -3.68 -6.30 -9.71
C LEU A 154 -3.01 -6.24 -11.08
N SER A 155 -3.36 -5.22 -11.86
CA SER A 155 -2.61 -4.83 -13.04
C SER A 155 -1.20 -4.34 -12.66
N PRO A 156 -0.23 -4.35 -13.59
CA PRO A 156 1.09 -3.76 -13.35
C PRO A 156 1.03 -2.30 -12.87
N GLN A 157 0.08 -1.51 -13.37
CA GLN A 157 -0.12 -0.12 -12.99
C GLN A 157 -0.60 0.00 -11.54
N GLU A 158 -1.59 -0.81 -11.13
CA GLU A 158 -2.08 -0.84 -9.75
C GLU A 158 -1.00 -1.32 -8.78
N LEU A 159 -0.21 -2.33 -9.17
CA LEU A 159 0.89 -2.84 -8.37
C LEU A 159 2.00 -1.78 -8.19
N ASN A 160 2.35 -1.05 -9.25
CA ASN A 160 3.32 0.03 -9.18
C ASN A 160 2.84 1.17 -8.27
N ALA A 161 1.58 1.60 -8.42
CA ALA A 161 0.99 2.62 -7.56
C ALA A 161 0.99 2.19 -6.07
N PHE A 162 0.67 0.91 -5.81
CA PHE A 162 0.77 0.32 -4.48
C PHE A 162 2.20 0.41 -3.92
N MET A 163 3.22 0.03 -4.72
CA MET A 163 4.62 0.07 -4.29
C MET A 163 5.12 1.50 -4.04
N GLU A 164 4.73 2.46 -4.90
CA GLU A 164 5.07 3.88 -4.72
C GLU A 164 4.48 4.44 -3.42
N GLN A 165 3.20 4.13 -3.15
CA GLN A 165 2.56 4.52 -1.89
C GLN A 165 3.27 3.89 -0.68
N LEU A 166 3.60 2.59 -0.75
CA LEU A 166 4.30 1.89 0.33
C LEU A 166 5.66 2.52 0.61
N SER A 167 6.43 2.85 -0.43
CA SER A 167 7.71 3.53 -0.29
C SER A 167 7.56 4.87 0.42
N PHE A 168 6.61 5.69 -0.03
CA PHE A 168 6.34 7.00 0.56
C PHE A 168 5.97 6.90 2.05
N GLU A 169 5.04 6.00 2.40
CA GLU A 169 4.64 5.77 3.79
C GLU A 169 5.81 5.27 4.66
N SER A 170 6.67 4.42 4.10
CA SER A 170 7.85 3.91 4.80
C SER A 170 8.85 5.03 5.14
N GLU A 171 9.08 5.97 4.22
CA GLU A 171 9.98 7.10 4.43
C GLU A 171 9.45 8.05 5.49
N VAL A 172 8.16 8.37 5.43
CA VAL A 172 7.48 9.21 6.43
C VAL A 172 7.60 8.56 7.81
N ARG A 173 7.33 7.25 7.91
CA ARG A 173 7.47 6.47 9.14
C ARG A 173 8.91 6.49 9.67
N GLN A 174 9.90 6.32 8.81
CA GLN A 174 11.33 6.36 9.21
C GLN A 174 11.73 7.74 9.74
N LYS A 175 11.32 8.82 9.07
CA LYS A 175 11.58 10.20 9.51
C LYS A 175 10.96 10.46 10.88
N LEU A 176 9.72 10.01 11.09
CA LEU A 176 9.04 10.14 12.39
C LEU A 176 9.75 9.34 13.49
N LYS A 177 10.10 8.07 13.24
CA LYS A 177 10.87 7.24 14.19
C LYS A 177 12.20 7.89 14.57
N ARG A 178 12.96 8.41 13.60
CA ARG A 178 14.23 9.12 13.85
C ARG A 178 14.03 10.37 14.69
N LYS A 179 12.95 11.13 14.48
CA LYS A 179 12.60 12.30 15.29
C LYS A 179 12.30 11.90 16.74
N GLN A 180 11.45 10.90 16.94
CA GLN A 180 11.09 10.38 18.27
C GLN A 180 12.32 9.84 19.03
N GLN A 181 13.22 9.13 18.35
CA GLN A 181 14.46 8.63 18.95
C GLN A 181 15.37 9.77 19.42
N LYS A 182 15.50 10.84 18.64
CA LYS A 182 16.27 12.03 19.03
C LYS A 182 15.63 12.72 20.23
N GLU A 183 14.32 12.90 20.23
CA GLU A 183 13.59 13.50 21.37
C GLU A 183 13.75 12.65 22.65
N ALA A 184 13.63 11.33 22.55
CA ALA A 184 13.84 10.41 23.67
C ALA A 184 15.30 10.41 24.17
N GLN A 185 16.27 10.58 23.27
CA GLN A 185 17.68 10.73 23.65
C GLN A 185 17.93 12.04 24.41
N VAL A 186 17.37 13.15 23.92
CA VAL A 186 17.47 14.45 24.58
C VAL A 186 16.78 14.43 25.94
N GLY A 187 15.57 13.86 26.04
CA GLY A 187 14.85 13.69 27.31
C GLY A 187 15.67 12.92 28.35
N ARG A 188 16.21 11.76 27.97
CA ARG A 188 17.10 10.96 28.85
C ARG A 188 18.36 11.71 29.26
N ALA A 189 18.94 12.54 28.39
CA ALA A 189 20.10 13.36 28.72
C ALA A 189 19.75 14.44 29.75
N LEU A 190 18.60 15.11 29.60
CA LEU A 190 18.11 16.12 30.54
C LEU A 190 17.77 15.53 31.92
N GLU A 191 17.13 14.36 31.97
CA GLU A 191 16.85 13.65 33.22
C GLU A 191 18.12 13.29 33.98
N ARG A 192 19.14 12.76 33.27
CA ARG A 192 20.46 12.47 33.86
C ARG A 192 21.16 13.71 34.42
N GLN A 193 20.97 14.88 33.80
CA GLN A 193 21.52 16.13 34.31
C GLN A 193 20.79 16.61 35.57
N ARG A 194 19.46 16.39 35.64
CA ARG A 194 18.65 16.73 36.82
C ARG A 194 18.97 15.84 38.01
N ALA A 195 19.16 14.54 37.81
CA ALA A 195 19.50 13.60 38.89
C ALA A 195 20.91 13.79 39.48
N LYS A 196 21.74 14.63 38.86
CA LYS A 196 23.09 15.00 39.34
C LYS A 196 23.13 16.33 40.10
N LYS A 197 22.02 17.05 40.19
CA LYS A 197 21.85 18.27 40.99
C LYS A 197 21.11 17.94 42.28
#